data_AF-A0A060WJQ7-F1
#
_entry.id   AF-A0A060WJQ7-F1
#
_cell.length_a   1.000
_cell.length_b   1.000
_cell.length_c   1.000
_cell.angle_alpha   90.00
_cell.angle_beta   90.00
_cell.angle_gamma   90.00
#
_symmetry.space_group_name_H-M   'P 1'
#
loop_
_entity.id
_entity.type
_entity.pdbx_description
1 polymer ?
#
loop_
_entity_poly.entity_id
_entity_poly.type
_entity_poly.pdbx_seq_one_letter_code
_entity_poly.pdbx_strand_id
1 'polypeptide(L)'
;MLVSFYRHARGQTALKEILGLAIREVLQDCILSICTDPCEIDKSWVNQTQTNHKSSLPYEVSAEQRRLYISIVNLKNLTDRLLNAITSNLHKLPYGMRYTA
;
A
#
# COMPACT_ATOMS: atom_id res chain seq x y z
N MET A 1 10.19 -3.74 -26.06
CA MET A 1 9.54 -3.01 -27.17
C MET A 1 8.05 -2.73 -26.93
N LEU A 2 7.24 -3.73 -26.52
CA LEU A 2 5.79 -3.54 -26.31
C LEU A 2 5.41 -2.86 -24.99
N VAL A 3 6.01 -3.27 -23.86
CA VAL A 3 5.79 -2.62 -22.55
C VAL A 3 6.24 -1.15 -22.59
N SER A 4 7.34 -0.87 -23.27
CA SER A 4 7.83 0.50 -23.48
C SER A 4 6.89 1.35 -24.34
N PHE A 5 6.16 0.75 -25.29
CA PHE A 5 5.15 1.41 -26.11
C PHE A 5 3.93 1.80 -25.27
N TYR A 6 3.35 0.86 -24.50
CA TYR A 6 2.21 1.16 -23.63
C TYR A 6 2.56 2.10 -22.46
N ARG A 7 3.84 2.20 -22.07
CA ARG A 7 4.33 3.14 -21.05
C ARG A 7 4.32 4.61 -21.52
N HIS A 8 4.49 4.90 -22.81
CA HIS A 8 4.64 6.27 -23.34
C HIS A 8 3.54 6.70 -24.33
N ALA A 9 2.85 5.76 -24.97
CA ALA A 9 1.73 6.04 -25.88
C ALA A 9 0.38 6.00 -25.12
N ARG A 10 -0.73 5.78 -25.85
CA ARG A 10 -2.11 5.63 -25.36
C ARG A 10 -2.35 4.56 -24.25
N GLY A 11 -1.31 3.88 -23.75
CA GLY A 11 -1.40 2.90 -22.66
C GLY A 11 -1.32 3.51 -21.25
N GLN A 12 -0.77 4.72 -21.09
CA GLN A 12 -0.68 5.38 -19.78
C GLN A 12 -2.06 5.73 -19.20
N THR A 13 -3.02 6.05 -20.07
CA THR A 13 -4.43 6.30 -19.70
C THR A 13 -5.12 5.04 -19.17
N ALA A 14 -4.89 3.87 -19.77
CA ALA A 14 -5.52 2.64 -19.32
C ALA A 14 -5.08 2.24 -17.90
N LEU A 15 -3.78 2.34 -17.59
CA LEU A 15 -3.29 2.04 -16.24
C LEU A 15 -3.84 3.03 -15.21
N LYS A 16 -3.91 4.31 -15.57
CA LYS A 16 -4.50 5.36 -14.71
C LYS A 16 -6.00 5.15 -14.50
N GLU A 17 -6.74 4.67 -15.50
CA GLU A 17 -8.17 4.37 -15.36
C GLU A 17 -8.44 3.14 -14.49
N ILE A 18 -7.53 2.15 -14.51
CA ILE A 18 -7.65 0.92 -13.71
C ILE A 18 -7.24 1.16 -12.26
N LEU A 19 -6.09 1.81 -12.04
CA LEU A 19 -5.48 1.94 -10.71
C LEU A 19 -5.63 3.32 -10.07
N GLY A 20 -5.98 4.35 -10.84
CA GLY A 20 -5.90 5.73 -10.40
C GLY A 20 -6.77 6.04 -9.18
N LEU A 21 -8.00 5.49 -9.13
CA LEU A 21 -8.88 5.66 -7.97
C LEU A 21 -8.30 4.96 -6.73
N ALA A 22 -7.93 3.68 -6.87
CA ALA A 22 -7.38 2.89 -5.77
C ALA A 22 -6.11 3.55 -5.19
N ILE A 23 -5.18 3.99 -6.04
CA ILE A 23 -3.96 4.68 -5.60
C ILE A 23 -4.29 6.01 -4.91
N ARG A 24 -5.23 6.79 -5.45
CA ARG A 24 -5.64 8.06 -4.82
C ARG A 24 -6.23 7.84 -3.43
N GLU A 25 -7.04 6.82 -3.25
CA GLU A 25 -7.61 6.46 -1.95
C GLU A 25 -6.50 6.09 -0.94
N VAL A 26 -5.48 5.34 -1.38
CA VAL A 26 -4.31 5.03 -0.52
C VAL A 26 -3.53 6.30 -0.16
N LEU A 27 -3.32 7.21 -1.11
CA LEU A 27 -2.60 8.47 -0.86
C LEU A 27 -3.36 9.44 0.04
N GLN A 28 -4.69 9.31 0.15
CA GLN A 28 -5.53 10.14 1.01
C GLN A 28 -5.59 9.64 2.45
N ASP A 29 -5.15 8.40 2.72
CA ASP A 29 -5.13 7.84 4.05
C ASP A 29 -3.87 8.29 4.82
N CYS A 30 -3.98 9.42 5.51
CA CYS A 30 -2.87 10.04 6.25
C CYS A 30 -2.45 9.27 7.51
N ILE A 31 -3.22 8.27 7.96
CA ILE A 31 -2.93 7.47 9.16
C ILE A 31 -2.50 6.04 8.81
N LEU A 32 -2.32 5.75 7.52
CA LEU A 32 -2.00 4.43 7.03
C LEU A 32 -0.59 3.99 7.46
N SER A 33 -0.52 2.95 8.28
CA SER A 33 0.71 2.22 8.58
C SER A 33 0.69 0.87 7.88
N ILE A 34 1.71 0.64 7.03
CA ILE A 34 1.97 -0.64 6.35
C ILE A 34 3.38 -1.18 6.66
N CYS A 35 4.07 -0.58 7.63
CA CYS A 35 5.38 -1.06 8.05
C CYS A 35 5.24 -2.43 8.71
N THR A 36 5.90 -3.44 8.13
CA THR A 36 5.90 -4.82 8.64
C THR A 36 7.20 -5.19 9.36
N ASP A 37 8.20 -4.31 9.32
CA ASP A 37 9.48 -4.55 9.97
C ASP A 37 9.39 -4.20 11.46
N PRO A 38 9.56 -5.18 12.37
CA PRO A 38 9.43 -4.96 13.80
C PRO A 38 10.40 -3.87 14.30
N CYS A 39 11.65 -3.89 13.83
CA CYS A 39 12.67 -2.91 14.21
C CYS A 39 12.30 -1.47 13.82
N GLU A 40 11.62 -1.25 12.69
CA GLU A 40 11.23 0.09 12.24
C GLU A 40 9.98 0.59 12.98
N ILE A 41 9.08 -0.32 13.36
CA ILE A 41 7.92 -0.01 14.20
C ILE A 41 8.37 0.42 15.59
N ASP A 42 9.36 -0.26 16.17
CA ASP A 42 9.91 0.09 17.48
C ASP A 42 10.61 1.45 17.43
N LYS A 43 11.45 1.69 16.42
CA LYS A 43 12.11 2.99 16.24
C LYS A 43 11.11 4.13 16.05
N SER A 44 10.12 3.95 15.17
CA SER A 44 9.11 4.97 14.90
C SER A 44 8.24 5.25 16.14
N TRP A 45 7.94 4.22 16.93
CA TRP A 45 7.24 4.39 18.19
C TRP A 45 8.09 5.07 19.27
N VAL A 46 9.33 4.64 19.46
CA VAL A 46 10.27 5.29 20.41
C VAL A 46 10.45 6.76 20.06
N ASN A 47 10.57 7.10 18.77
CA ASN A 47 10.65 8.49 18.31
C ASN A 47 9.36 9.27 18.62
N GLN A 48 8.19 8.64 18.54
CA GLN A 48 6.90 9.24 18.88
C GLN A 48 6.70 9.38 20.41
N THR A 49 7.23 8.48 21.23
CA THR A 49 7.07 8.53 22.70
C THR A 49 8.13 9.38 23.40
N GLN A 50 9.35 9.45 22.85
CA GLN A 50 10.41 10.30 23.39
C GLN A 50 10.13 11.80 23.28
N THR A 51 9.23 12.20 22.38
CA THR A 51 8.77 13.59 22.29
C THR A 51 7.76 13.98 23.39
N ASN A 52 7.28 13.04 24.23
CA ASN A 52 6.24 13.32 25.24
C ASN A 52 6.43 12.62 26.61
N HIS A 53 7.68 12.44 27.05
CA HIS A 53 8.15 11.86 28.33
C HIS A 53 8.52 10.37 28.32
N LYS A 54 9.72 10.09 28.86
CA LYS A 54 10.28 8.75 29.12
C LYS A 54 9.40 7.99 30.12
N SER A 55 8.42 7.24 29.64
CA SER A 55 7.71 6.26 30.46
C SER A 55 8.40 4.90 30.36
N SER A 56 9.27 4.63 31.32
CA SER A 56 9.80 3.31 31.63
C SER A 56 8.67 2.41 32.17
N LEU A 57 8.04 1.60 31.32
CA LEU A 57 7.05 0.60 31.76
C LEU A 57 7.17 -0.71 30.94
N PRO A 58 7.11 -1.89 31.59
CA PRO A 58 7.22 -3.21 30.96
C PRO A 58 5.89 -3.63 30.30
N TYR A 59 5.38 -2.80 29.38
CA TYR A 59 4.11 -3.01 28.65
C TYR A 59 4.31 -3.02 27.12
N GLU A 60 5.56 -2.92 26.63
CA GLU A 60 5.88 -2.66 25.22
C GLU A 60 5.57 -3.84 24.28
N VAL A 61 5.84 -5.09 24.70
CA VAL A 61 5.72 -6.27 23.82
C VAL A 61 4.29 -6.50 23.28
N SER A 62 3.25 -6.22 24.08
CA SER A 62 1.86 -6.42 23.65
C SER A 62 1.38 -5.31 22.69
N ALA A 63 1.85 -4.08 22.89
CA ALA A 63 1.50 -2.94 22.04
C ALA A 63 2.19 -3.03 20.67
N GLU A 64 3.44 -3.46 20.63
CA GLU A 64 4.21 -3.69 19.39
C GLU A 64 3.58 -4.79 18.53
N GLN A 65 3.27 -5.94 19.14
CA GLN A 65 2.58 -7.03 18.46
C GLN A 65 1.22 -6.60 17.90
N ARG A 66 0.47 -5.78 18.65
CA ARG A 66 -0.82 -5.25 18.17
C ARG A 66 -0.63 -4.29 16.99
N ARG A 67 0.40 -3.45 16.99
CA ARG A 67 0.70 -2.54 15.87
C ARG A 67 1.16 -3.28 14.62
N LEU A 68 2.04 -4.26 14.78
CA LEU A 68 2.45 -5.17 13.69
C LEU A 68 1.24 -5.83 13.08
N TYR A 69 0.34 -6.38 13.91
CA TYR A 69 -0.89 -7.00 13.44
C TYR A 69 -1.76 -6.03 12.64
N ILE A 70 -1.95 -4.80 13.14
CA ILE A 70 -2.70 -3.76 12.43
C ILE A 70 -2.04 -3.41 11.09
N SER A 71 -0.72 -3.21 11.05
CA SER A 71 0.01 -2.93 9.80
C SER A 71 -0.13 -4.06 8.78
N ILE A 72 -0.06 -5.32 9.22
CA ILE A 72 -0.22 -6.49 8.34
C ILE A 72 -1.65 -6.56 7.78
N VAL A 73 -2.66 -6.36 8.63
CA VAL A 73 -4.07 -6.34 8.19
C VAL A 73 -4.32 -5.20 7.20
N ASN A 74 -3.78 -4.02 7.47
CA ASN A 74 -3.87 -2.88 6.56
C ASN A 74 -3.21 -3.20 5.20
N LEU A 75 -1.99 -3.72 5.22
CA LEU A 75 -1.27 -4.11 4.00
C LEU A 75 -2.06 -5.14 3.18
N LYS A 76 -2.64 -6.14 3.84
CA LYS A 76 -3.51 -7.14 3.18
C LYS A 76 -4.73 -6.47 2.55
N ASN A 77 -5.47 -5.65 3.29
CA ASN A 77 -6.66 -4.97 2.79
C ASN A 77 -6.35 -4.06 1.59
N LEU A 78 -5.22 -3.35 1.60
CA LEU A 78 -4.77 -2.55 0.46
C LEU A 78 -4.44 -3.42 -0.76
N THR A 79 -3.76 -4.54 -0.52
CA THR A 79 -3.38 -5.48 -1.57
C THR A 79 -4.63 -6.08 -2.21
N ASP A 80 -5.62 -6.48 -1.41
CA ASP A 80 -6.90 -7.00 -1.89
C ASP A 80 -7.67 -5.93 -2.69
N ARG A 81 -7.68 -4.67 -2.24
CA ARG A 81 -8.30 -3.55 -2.99
C ARG A 81 -7.63 -3.31 -4.33
N LEU A 82 -6.30 -3.27 -4.37
CA LEU A 82 -5.53 -3.10 -5.61
C LEU A 82 -5.74 -4.28 -6.56
N LEU A 83 -5.70 -5.50 -6.04
CA LEU A 83 -5.95 -6.71 -6.82
C LEU A 83 -7.36 -6.68 -7.42
N ASN A 84 -8.38 -6.36 -6.62
CA ASN A 84 -9.76 -6.23 -7.10
C ASN A 84 -9.92 -5.13 -8.14
N ALA A 85 -9.23 -3.99 -7.97
CA ALA A 85 -9.23 -2.93 -8.98
C ALA A 85 -8.64 -3.42 -10.32
N ILE A 86 -7.58 -4.23 -10.30
CA ILE A 86 -6.98 -4.81 -11.51
C ILE A 86 -7.91 -5.83 -12.16
N THR A 87 -8.39 -6.82 -11.38
CA THR A 87 -9.16 -7.96 -11.92
C THR A 87 -10.53 -7.53 -12.45
N SER A 88 -11.22 -6.62 -11.75
CA SER A 88 -12.52 -6.11 -12.19
C SER A 88 -12.44 -5.21 -13.44
N ASN A 89 -11.30 -4.53 -13.65
CA ASN A 89 -11.11 -3.61 -14.77
C ASN A 89 -10.26 -4.20 -15.91
N LEU A 90 -10.06 -5.52 -15.95
CA LEU A 90 -9.28 -6.19 -17.00
C LEU A 90 -9.80 -5.87 -18.42
N HIS A 91 -11.10 -5.63 -18.55
CA HIS A 91 -11.76 -5.25 -19.80
C HIS A 91 -11.33 -3.87 -20.34
N LYS A 92 -10.81 -2.98 -19.47
CA LYS A 92 -10.30 -1.66 -19.84
C LYS A 92 -8.87 -1.69 -20.40
N LEU A 93 -8.19 -2.84 -20.29
CA LEU A 93 -6.85 -2.99 -20.87
C LEU A 93 -6.93 -2.96 -22.41
N PRO A 94 -6.00 -2.26 -23.08
CA PRO A 94 -5.96 -2.22 -24.53
C PRO A 94 -5.91 -3.63 -25.13
N TYR A 95 -6.69 -3.86 -26.19
CA TYR A 95 -6.76 -5.17 -26.84
C TYR A 95 -5.38 -5.72 -27.20
N GLY A 96 -4.52 -4.88 -27.78
CA GLY A 96 -3.16 -5.28 -28.15
C GLY A 96 -2.25 -5.60 -26.97
N MET A 97 -2.64 -5.29 -25.72
CA MET A 97 -1.94 -5.72 -24.52
C MET A 97 -2.48 -7.06 -24.03
N ARG A 98 -3.80 -7.28 -24.13
CA ARG A 98 -4.47 -8.54 -23.79
C ARG A 98 -4.12 -9.67 -24.74
N TYR A 99 -3.97 -9.37 -26.02
CA TYR A 99 -3.69 -10.34 -27.08
C TYR A 99 -2.25 -10.87 -27.06
N THR A 100 -1.32 -10.08 -26.51
CA THR A 100 0.12 -10.39 -26.48
C THR A 100 0.59 -10.99 -25.15
N ALA A 101 -0.31 -11.08 -24.17
CA ALA A 101 -0.02 -11.54 -22.81
C ALA A 101 0.18 -13.06 -22.75
#